data_AF-Q559Z3-F1
#
_entry.id   AF-Q559Z3-F1
#
_cell.length_a   1.000
_cell.length_b   1.000
_cell.length_c   1.000
_cell.angle_alpha   90.00
_cell.angle_beta   90.00
_cell.angle_gamma   90.00
#
_symmetry.space_group_name_H-M   'P 1'
#
loop_
_entity.id
_entity.type
_entity.pdbx_description
1 polymer ?
#
loop_
_entity_poly.entity_id
_entity_poly.type
_entity_poly.pdbx_seq_one_letter_code
_entity_poly.pdbx_strand_id
1 'polypeptide(L)'
;MNKYTIILILLFLNTLSICFGQISPAIMCFNDPSIVAIGSTCNTTGDSCAFNSYCNGAPIGKCTQSLSKGDSCTSNIQCSPYQCVNGVCGNNHFSIAGQGCSVDSDCWASPIPGQEALLTCSSNICTLIANKQCKSPSDCKFNENCVSKGGVNSCVATSGINGACSNRYDCNVNLVCSYQSDSSTSKTCQEPWTKKLNEKCDNSPDAQRIPFFYDCDIGSNLYCGSQGKCVLNTPSGTCSQCSNSTACKGYSDSCICNNNNIAKDTINANKVGICVPEVFIDSSCKSTFGDLIQCCATYSCPMNQQLLFNQDSCAFKNCQQYVCKMSNCFRATGAYNMLNLAQTACGSTYSLPKDYTKECPFELPKQSDRPNNSSSMIPSIFFAIFFVLTMIILS
;
A
#
# COMPACT_ATOMS: atom_id res chain seq x y z
N MET A 1 -53.55 -29.40 15.90
CA MET A 1 -52.23 -29.08 15.28
C MET A 1 -51.14 -29.73 16.13
N ASN A 2 -50.37 -30.66 15.56
CA ASN A 2 -49.41 -31.47 16.31
C ASN A 2 -48.15 -30.63 16.64
N LYS A 3 -47.59 -30.73 17.85
CA LYS A 3 -46.44 -29.90 18.30
C LYS A 3 -45.24 -29.99 17.36
N TYR A 4 -45.08 -31.12 16.66
CA TYR A 4 -44.02 -31.33 15.67
C TYR A 4 -44.13 -30.45 14.43
N THR A 5 -45.34 -30.08 14.01
CA THR A 5 -45.55 -29.26 12.81
C THR A 5 -45.09 -27.81 13.02
N ILE A 6 -45.24 -27.28 14.24
CA ILE A 6 -44.81 -25.90 14.58
C ILE A 6 -43.28 -25.79 14.59
N ILE A 7 -42.58 -26.80 15.12
CA ILE A 7 -41.11 -26.82 15.17
C ILE A 7 -40.51 -26.88 13.75
N LEU A 8 -41.10 -27.67 12.85
CA LEU A 8 -40.63 -27.76 11.47
C LEU A 8 -40.80 -26.44 10.71
N ILE A 9 -41.92 -25.72 10.90
CA ILE A 9 -42.15 -24.41 10.27
C ILE A 9 -41.16 -23.36 10.80
N LEU A 10 -40.87 -23.34 12.11
CA LEU A 10 -39.88 -22.43 12.69
C LEU A 10 -38.44 -22.73 12.25
N LEU A 11 -38.09 -24.00 12.07
CA LEU A 11 -36.81 -24.39 11.47
C LEU A 11 -36.73 -23.94 10.02
N PHE A 12 -37.80 -24.12 9.24
CA PHE A 12 -37.84 -23.73 7.83
C PHE A 12 -37.75 -22.20 7.64
N LEU A 13 -38.43 -21.43 8.50
CA LEU A 13 -38.37 -19.96 8.52
C LEU A 13 -36.97 -19.46 8.92
N ASN A 14 -36.32 -20.07 9.90
CA ASN A 14 -34.94 -19.70 10.27
C ASN A 14 -33.94 -20.07 9.17
N THR A 15 -34.11 -21.19 8.46
CA THR A 15 -33.26 -21.50 7.30
C THR A 15 -33.51 -20.54 6.13
N LEU A 16 -34.74 -20.03 5.95
CA LEU A 16 -35.02 -19.06 4.89
C LEU A 16 -34.36 -17.70 5.16
N SER A 17 -34.26 -17.25 6.42
CA SER A 17 -33.58 -15.99 6.76
C SER A 17 -32.06 -16.04 6.59
N ILE A 18 -31.43 -17.22 6.58
CA ILE A 18 -29.97 -17.35 6.38
C ILE A 18 -29.61 -17.29 4.88
N CYS A 19 -30.52 -17.66 3.98
CA CYS A 19 -30.26 -17.66 2.54
C CYS A 19 -30.43 -16.29 1.85
N PHE A 20 -31.04 -15.30 2.51
CA PHE A 20 -31.22 -13.94 1.98
C PHE A 20 -30.44 -12.89 2.78
N GLY A 21 -29.33 -13.29 3.40
CA GLY A 21 -28.29 -12.34 3.79
C GLY A 21 -27.79 -11.65 2.52
N GLN A 22 -28.42 -10.55 2.13
CA GLN A 22 -27.92 -9.63 1.13
C GLN A 22 -26.49 -9.27 1.56
N ILE A 23 -25.51 -9.88 0.88
CA ILE A 23 -24.12 -9.46 0.97
C ILE A 23 -24.16 -8.00 0.51
N SER A 24 -23.96 -7.09 1.45
CA SER A 24 -23.91 -5.66 1.16
C SER A 24 -22.95 -5.47 0.00
N PRO A 25 -23.40 -4.96 -1.17
CA PRO A 25 -22.54 -4.86 -2.35
C PRO A 25 -21.30 -4.05 -1.97
N ALA A 26 -20.14 -4.65 -2.17
CA ALA A 26 -18.86 -4.09 -1.82
C ALA A 26 -18.58 -2.86 -2.69
N ILE A 27 -18.63 -1.66 -2.10
CA ILE A 27 -18.62 -0.37 -2.80
C ILE A 27 -17.25 0.01 -3.41
N MET A 28 -16.14 -0.70 -3.17
CA MET A 28 -14.81 -0.14 -3.49
C MET A 28 -13.99 -0.78 -4.62
N CYS A 29 -14.51 -1.74 -5.38
CA CYS A 29 -13.82 -2.19 -6.60
C CYS A 29 -13.99 -1.21 -7.81
N PHE A 30 -14.12 0.10 -7.56
CA PHE A 30 -13.99 1.15 -8.58
C PHE A 30 -12.54 1.63 -8.76
N ASN A 31 -11.62 1.23 -7.88
CA ASN A 31 -10.32 1.90 -7.72
C ASN A 31 -9.12 1.13 -8.31
N ASP A 32 -9.25 0.43 -9.44
CA ASP A 32 -8.25 0.74 -10.45
C ASP A 32 -8.76 2.05 -11.06
N PRO A 33 -8.39 3.22 -10.53
CA PRO A 33 -8.77 4.46 -11.15
C PRO A 33 -8.48 4.33 -12.64
N SER A 34 -9.48 4.59 -13.48
CA SER A 34 -9.19 4.81 -14.89
C SER A 34 -8.07 5.84 -14.92
N ILE A 35 -6.91 5.51 -15.50
CA ILE A 35 -5.85 6.52 -15.64
C ILE A 35 -6.42 7.56 -16.61
N VAL A 36 -6.98 8.62 -16.04
CA VAL A 36 -7.70 9.63 -16.79
C VAL A 36 -6.66 10.49 -17.48
N ALA A 37 -6.67 10.49 -18.82
CA ALA A 37 -5.72 11.28 -19.62
C ALA A 37 -5.77 12.76 -19.22
N ILE A 38 -4.64 13.45 -19.36
CA ILE A 38 -4.59 14.91 -19.16
C ILE A 38 -5.71 15.59 -19.96
N GLY A 39 -6.39 16.54 -19.34
CA GLY A 39 -7.53 17.27 -19.89
C GLY A 39 -8.89 16.59 -19.72
N SER A 40 -8.92 15.30 -19.38
CA SER A 40 -10.17 14.55 -19.16
C SER A 40 -10.73 14.80 -17.76
N THR A 41 -12.04 14.64 -17.62
CA THR A 41 -12.76 14.81 -16.35
C THR A 41 -12.34 13.73 -15.35
N CYS A 42 -12.05 14.14 -14.12
CA CYS A 42 -11.68 13.27 -13.01
C CYS A 42 -12.52 13.58 -11.77
N ASN A 43 -12.66 12.61 -10.88
CA ASN A 43 -13.25 12.76 -9.56
C ASN A 43 -12.17 12.60 -8.47
N THR A 44 -12.06 13.58 -7.58
CA THR A 44 -11.12 13.59 -6.44
C THR A 44 -11.30 12.43 -5.47
N THR A 45 -12.44 11.73 -5.48
CA THR A 45 -12.73 10.60 -4.59
C THR A 45 -12.52 9.22 -5.20
N GLY A 46 -12.16 9.10 -6.49
CA GLY A 46 -12.07 7.79 -7.15
C GLY A 46 -11.24 7.69 -8.42
N ASP A 47 -10.96 8.79 -9.12
CA ASP A 47 -10.12 8.77 -10.33
C ASP A 47 -8.67 9.14 -9.98
N SER A 48 -7.72 8.46 -10.63
CA SER A 48 -6.31 8.83 -10.67
C SER A 48 -6.04 9.34 -12.07
N CYS A 49 -5.50 10.55 -12.11
CA CYS A 49 -5.06 11.11 -13.37
C CYS A 49 -3.87 10.35 -13.93
N ALA A 50 -3.62 10.57 -15.22
CA ALA A 50 -2.36 10.22 -15.87
C ALA A 50 -1.16 10.57 -14.97
N PHE A 51 -0.12 9.75 -15.05
CA PHE A 51 1.12 10.00 -14.32
C PHE A 51 1.62 11.43 -14.53
N ASN A 52 2.26 12.01 -13.51
CA ASN A 52 2.61 13.44 -13.45
C ASN A 52 1.41 14.37 -13.64
N SER A 53 0.23 13.98 -13.17
CA SER A 53 -0.97 14.80 -13.22
C SER A 53 -1.79 14.64 -11.93
N TYR A 54 -2.60 15.65 -11.64
CA TYR A 54 -3.51 15.67 -10.51
C TYR A 54 -4.92 16.08 -10.93
N CYS A 55 -5.92 15.71 -10.12
CA CYS A 55 -7.29 16.14 -10.37
C CYS A 55 -7.49 17.58 -9.86
N ASN A 56 -7.62 18.54 -10.78
CA ASN A 56 -7.83 19.95 -10.44
C ASN A 56 -9.33 20.28 -10.43
N GLY A 57 -9.88 20.50 -9.23
CA GLY A 57 -11.30 20.77 -8.98
C GLY A 57 -11.87 19.82 -7.93
N ALA A 58 -12.89 20.26 -7.17
CA ALA A 58 -13.54 19.44 -6.17
C ALA A 58 -15.07 19.61 -6.26
N PRO A 59 -15.87 18.51 -6.21
CA PRO A 59 -15.47 17.10 -6.16
C PRO A 59 -15.03 16.52 -7.52
N ILE A 60 -15.51 17.13 -8.61
CA ILE A 60 -15.20 16.78 -10.00
C ILE A 60 -14.27 17.87 -10.56
N GLY A 61 -13.23 17.46 -11.26
CA GLY A 61 -12.20 18.31 -11.82
C GLY A 61 -11.71 17.85 -13.19
N LYS A 62 -10.58 18.41 -13.62
CA LYS A 62 -9.84 17.94 -14.81
C LYS A 62 -8.46 17.45 -14.43
N CYS A 63 -8.04 16.36 -15.06
CA CYS A 63 -6.66 15.92 -14.94
C CYS A 63 -5.73 16.96 -15.53
N THR A 64 -4.92 17.56 -14.67
CA THR A 64 -4.01 18.66 -14.99
C THR A 64 -2.61 18.18 -14.74
N GLN A 65 -1.70 18.49 -15.66
CA GLN A 65 -0.28 18.17 -15.47
C GLN A 65 0.22 18.77 -14.15
N SER A 66 0.95 17.99 -13.37
CA SER A 66 1.67 18.45 -12.20
C SER A 66 2.77 19.42 -12.63
N LEU A 67 2.94 20.46 -11.83
CA LEU A 67 3.98 21.46 -11.99
C LEU A 67 5.37 20.84 -11.77
N SER A 68 6.35 21.35 -12.51
CA SER A 68 7.74 20.91 -12.42
C SER A 68 8.43 21.52 -11.20
N LYS A 69 9.55 20.93 -10.78
CA LYS A 69 10.41 21.54 -9.76
C LYS A 69 10.86 22.94 -10.23
N GLY A 70 10.69 23.95 -9.38
CA GLY A 70 10.97 25.36 -9.66
C GLY A 70 9.75 26.18 -10.12
N ASP A 71 8.63 25.53 -10.47
CA ASP A 71 7.43 26.24 -10.93
C ASP A 71 6.65 26.82 -9.76
N SER A 72 6.05 28.01 -9.94
CA SER A 72 5.20 28.61 -8.90
C SER A 72 3.94 27.79 -8.63
N CYS A 73 3.60 27.61 -7.37
CA CYS A 73 2.47 26.81 -6.89
C CYS A 73 1.70 27.50 -5.77
N THR A 74 0.51 26.99 -5.50
CA THR A 74 -0.33 27.39 -4.36
C THR A 74 -0.70 26.22 -3.46
N SER A 75 -0.43 24.97 -3.87
CA SER A 75 -0.76 23.78 -3.08
C SER A 75 0.10 22.56 -3.45
N ASN A 76 0.29 21.65 -2.49
CA ASN A 76 1.11 20.44 -2.66
C ASN A 76 0.61 19.52 -3.78
N ILE A 77 -0.70 19.47 -4.04
CA ILE A 77 -1.28 18.60 -5.07
C ILE A 77 -0.79 18.96 -6.48
N GLN A 78 -0.51 20.25 -6.72
CA GLN A 78 0.03 20.72 -8.00
C GLN A 78 1.47 20.23 -8.20
N CYS A 79 2.20 20.02 -7.13
CA CYS A 79 3.63 19.78 -7.15
C CYS A 79 4.01 18.30 -7.13
N SER A 80 3.06 17.35 -7.08
CA SER A 80 3.36 15.92 -6.96
C SER A 80 4.50 15.48 -7.90
N PRO A 81 5.58 14.85 -7.39
CA PRO A 81 5.83 14.30 -6.05
C PRO A 81 6.44 15.33 -5.08
N TYR A 82 6.75 16.53 -5.56
CA TYR A 82 7.25 17.66 -4.80
C TYR A 82 6.15 18.21 -3.89
N GLN A 83 6.53 19.15 -3.02
CA GLN A 83 5.61 19.95 -2.24
C GLN A 83 5.61 21.38 -2.74
N CYS A 84 4.57 22.11 -2.39
CA CYS A 84 4.54 23.54 -2.63
C CYS A 84 5.23 24.25 -1.46
N VAL A 85 6.50 24.59 -1.64
CA VAL A 85 7.34 25.22 -0.61
C VAL A 85 7.48 26.69 -0.95
N ASN A 86 7.00 27.58 -0.07
CA ASN A 86 7.05 29.02 -0.27
C ASN A 86 6.49 29.47 -1.64
N GLY A 87 5.46 28.79 -2.14
CA GLY A 87 4.84 29.09 -3.42
C GLY A 87 5.64 28.61 -4.63
N VAL A 88 6.62 27.72 -4.47
CA VAL A 88 7.36 27.08 -5.56
C VAL A 88 7.33 25.55 -5.37
N CYS A 89 7.08 24.81 -6.44
CA CYS A 89 7.17 23.36 -6.44
C CYS A 89 8.62 22.98 -6.21
N GLY A 90 8.87 22.43 -5.04
CA GLY A 90 10.19 22.09 -4.58
C GLY A 90 10.07 20.88 -3.69
N ASN A 91 11.13 20.13 -3.61
CA ASN A 91 11.23 19.19 -2.53
C ASN A 91 11.40 20.06 -1.21
N ASN A 92 10.80 19.71 -0.05
CA ASN A 92 11.12 20.30 1.28
C ASN A 92 12.57 20.12 1.75
N HIS A 93 13.37 21.17 2.00
CA HIS A 93 14.58 21.16 2.86
C HIS A 93 15.04 19.75 3.38
N PHE A 94 16.11 19.10 2.90
CA PHE A 94 16.24 17.62 3.01
C PHE A 94 17.41 17.00 3.73
N SER A 95 18.53 17.69 3.88
CA SER A 95 19.67 17.07 4.52
C SER A 95 19.24 16.66 5.93
N ILE A 96 19.12 15.36 6.15
CA ILE A 96 18.75 14.81 7.46
C ILE A 96 19.89 15.10 8.43
N ALA A 97 19.69 14.85 9.73
CA ALA A 97 20.78 15.01 10.67
C ALA A 97 22.02 14.19 10.24
N GLY A 98 23.20 14.83 10.24
CA GLY A 98 24.45 14.23 9.77
C GLY A 98 24.79 14.43 8.28
N GLN A 99 23.88 14.97 7.45
CA GLN A 99 24.17 15.26 6.05
C GLN A 99 24.70 16.68 5.81
N GLY A 100 25.48 16.83 4.73
CA GLY A 100 26.05 18.12 4.34
C GLY A 100 24.98 19.18 4.03
N CYS A 101 25.25 20.42 4.40
CA CYS A 101 24.41 21.58 4.12
C CYS A 101 25.26 22.84 3.96
N SER A 102 24.68 23.87 3.36
CA SER A 102 25.29 25.21 3.22
C SER A 102 24.47 26.28 3.97
N VAL A 103 23.16 26.07 4.11
CA VAL A 103 22.23 26.97 4.82
C VAL A 103 21.20 26.15 5.60
N ASP A 104 20.55 26.75 6.61
CA ASP A 104 19.51 26.07 7.42
C ASP A 104 18.38 25.48 6.56
N SER A 105 18.01 26.16 5.47
CA SER A 105 17.01 25.69 4.52
C SER A 105 17.46 24.49 3.69
N ASP A 106 18.70 24.02 3.82
CA ASP A 106 19.08 22.74 3.21
C ASP A 106 18.66 21.55 4.08
N CYS A 107 18.37 21.76 5.36
CA CYS A 107 18.16 20.69 6.34
C CYS A 107 16.70 20.24 6.49
N TRP A 108 16.50 18.96 6.80
CA TRP A 108 15.16 18.38 7.01
C TRP A 108 14.24 19.24 7.88
N ALA A 109 13.16 19.72 7.27
CA ALA A 109 12.01 20.30 7.95
C ALA A 109 10.78 19.40 7.73
N SER A 110 10.03 19.16 8.80
CA SER A 110 8.85 18.28 8.75
C SER A 110 7.89 18.69 7.63
N PRO A 111 7.31 17.74 6.87
CA PRO A 111 6.41 18.04 5.76
C PRO A 111 5.04 18.56 6.19
N ILE A 112 4.78 18.67 7.49
CA ILE A 112 3.51 19.15 8.01
C ILE A 112 3.55 20.68 8.03
N PRO A 113 2.65 21.37 7.30
CA PRO A 113 2.54 22.82 7.35
C PRO A 113 2.37 23.31 8.79
N GLY A 114 3.15 24.33 9.16
CA GLY A 114 3.13 24.91 10.51
C GLY A 114 3.98 24.18 11.55
N GLN A 115 4.74 23.14 11.18
CA GLN A 115 5.73 22.57 12.08
C GLN A 115 7.06 23.32 12.04
N GLU A 116 7.62 23.56 13.22
CA GLU A 116 8.93 24.17 13.41
C GLU A 116 10.04 23.26 12.82
N ALA A 117 11.04 23.89 12.21
CA ALA A 117 12.27 23.20 11.82
C ALA A 117 12.93 22.59 13.05
N LEU A 118 13.31 21.31 12.97
CA LEU A 118 14.03 20.62 14.04
C LEU A 118 15.53 20.60 13.78
N LEU A 119 15.96 20.81 12.53
CA LEU A 119 17.35 20.81 12.13
C LEU A 119 17.84 22.21 11.74
N THR A 120 19.12 22.46 11.99
CA THR A 120 19.88 23.65 11.55
C THR A 120 21.16 23.20 10.87
N CYS A 121 21.66 24.00 9.92
CA CYS A 121 22.95 23.79 9.29
C CYS A 121 24.06 24.32 10.20
N SER A 122 24.66 23.42 10.98
CA SER A 122 25.77 23.75 11.86
C SER A 122 27.06 23.11 11.34
N SER A 123 28.10 23.92 11.14
CA SER A 123 29.40 23.44 10.63
C SER A 123 29.27 22.64 9.32
N ASN A 124 28.42 23.10 8.40
CA ASN A 124 28.10 22.45 7.12
C ASN A 124 27.43 21.07 7.25
N ILE A 125 26.85 20.74 8.42
CA ILE A 125 26.12 19.50 8.65
C ILE A 125 24.76 19.82 9.30
N CYS A 126 23.69 19.20 8.80
CA CYS A 126 22.39 19.32 9.42
C CYS A 126 22.40 18.64 10.78
N THR A 127 21.96 19.37 11.80
CA THR A 127 22.06 18.95 13.20
C THR A 127 20.76 19.27 13.92
N LEU A 128 20.29 18.36 14.78
CA LEU A 128 19.14 18.61 15.63
C LEU A 128 19.41 19.83 16.51
N ILE A 129 18.52 20.82 16.44
CA ILE A 129 18.64 22.06 17.22
C ILE A 129 18.68 21.69 18.70
N ALA A 130 19.61 22.31 19.44
CA ALA A 130 19.74 22.09 20.87
C ALA A 130 18.39 22.26 21.60
N ASN A 131 18.08 21.33 22.51
CA ASN A 131 16.82 21.27 23.27
C ASN A 131 15.55 20.91 22.46
N LYS A 132 15.65 20.63 21.15
CA LYS A 132 14.55 20.02 20.41
C LYS A 132 14.56 18.50 20.56
N GLN A 133 13.37 17.91 20.50
CA GLN A 133 13.19 16.47 20.46
C GLN A 133 13.00 16.03 19.01
N CYS A 134 13.57 14.88 18.64
CA CYS A 134 13.29 14.27 17.35
C CYS A 134 11.80 13.88 17.27
N LYS A 135 11.23 13.84 16.06
CA LYS A 135 9.86 13.37 15.82
C LYS A 135 9.81 12.18 14.87
N SER A 136 10.87 11.99 14.10
CA SER A 136 11.01 10.96 13.08
C SER A 136 12.47 10.50 12.98
N PRO A 137 12.73 9.32 12.39
CA PRO A 137 14.10 8.87 12.13
C PRO A 137 14.94 9.89 11.33
N SER A 138 14.31 10.70 10.47
CA SER A 138 14.99 11.73 9.66
C SER A 138 15.54 12.90 10.49
N ASP A 139 15.10 13.07 11.74
CA ASP A 139 15.64 14.11 12.64
C ASP A 139 16.93 13.64 13.35
N CYS A 140 17.33 12.39 13.15
CA CYS A 140 18.47 11.75 13.79
C CYS A 140 19.57 11.41 12.79
N LYS A 141 20.81 11.22 13.30
CA LYS A 141 21.92 10.84 12.44
C LYS A 141 21.64 9.50 11.77
N PHE A 142 22.36 9.22 10.68
CA PHE A 142 22.21 7.98 9.92
C PHE A 142 22.24 6.70 10.77
N ASN A 143 23.08 6.66 11.80
CA ASN A 143 23.23 5.53 12.72
C ASN A 143 22.38 5.70 13.99
N GLU A 144 21.35 6.52 13.95
CA GLU A 144 20.46 6.81 15.08
C GLU A 144 19.00 6.71 14.66
N ASN A 145 18.15 6.30 15.60
CA ASN A 145 16.71 6.30 15.45
C ASN A 145 16.08 7.26 16.46
N CYS A 146 14.95 7.85 16.08
CA CYS A 146 14.15 8.62 17.02
C CYS A 146 13.29 7.69 17.87
N VAL A 147 13.60 7.60 19.16
CA VAL A 147 12.91 6.71 20.09
C VAL A 147 12.26 7.52 21.21
N SER A 148 11.00 7.21 21.50
CA SER A 148 10.28 7.76 22.65
C SER A 148 10.50 6.91 23.90
N LYS A 149 11.08 7.49 24.95
CA LYS A 149 11.19 6.88 26.28
C LYS A 149 10.60 7.83 27.32
N GLY A 150 9.58 7.38 28.05
CA GLY A 150 8.94 8.20 29.08
C GLY A 150 8.35 9.52 28.56
N GLY A 151 7.91 9.56 27.30
CA GLY A 151 7.37 10.77 26.66
C GLY A 151 8.41 11.75 26.11
N VAL A 152 9.70 11.43 26.23
CA VAL A 152 10.79 12.21 25.61
C VAL A 152 11.28 11.47 24.37
N ASN A 153 11.27 12.16 23.23
CA ASN A 153 11.87 11.62 22.02
C ASN A 153 13.34 12.05 21.91
N SER A 154 14.21 11.07 21.67
CA SER A 154 15.65 11.27 21.55
C SER A 154 16.24 10.41 20.45
N CYS A 155 17.31 10.91 19.82
CA CYS A 155 18.09 10.14 18.87
C CYS A 155 18.98 9.17 19.62
N VAL A 156 18.80 7.87 19.38
CA VAL A 156 19.56 6.78 20.01
C VAL A 156 20.23 5.95 18.94
N ALA A 157 21.44 5.44 19.20
CA ALA A 157 22.17 4.64 18.22
C ALA A 157 21.36 3.42 17.75
N THR A 158 21.41 3.14 16.44
CA THR A 158 20.87 1.92 15.85
C THR A 158 21.74 0.71 16.19
N SER A 159 21.09 -0.44 16.22
CA SER A 159 21.71 -1.72 16.52
C SER A 159 22.29 -2.37 15.26
N GLY A 160 23.48 -2.96 15.41
CA GLY A 160 24.06 -3.87 14.43
C GLY A 160 23.45 -5.27 14.50
N ILE A 161 24.00 -6.20 13.73
CA ILE A 161 23.51 -7.60 13.69
C ILE A 161 23.45 -8.20 15.10
N ASN A 162 22.40 -8.97 15.38
CA ASN A 162 22.07 -9.56 16.67
C ASN A 162 21.74 -8.58 17.81
N GLY A 163 21.82 -7.26 17.59
CA GLY A 163 21.35 -6.27 18.57
C GLY A 163 19.83 -6.32 18.73
N ALA A 164 19.35 -6.04 19.94
CA ALA A 164 17.92 -6.05 20.25
C ALA A 164 17.18 -4.92 19.50
N CYS A 165 15.97 -5.21 19.05
CA CYS A 165 15.15 -4.25 18.33
C CYS A 165 13.66 -4.45 18.65
N SER A 166 12.87 -3.40 18.51
CA SER A 166 11.40 -3.44 18.59
C SER A 166 10.77 -3.21 17.22
N ASN A 167 11.40 -2.38 16.39
CA ASN A 167 10.99 -2.05 15.03
C ASN A 167 12.20 -1.98 14.09
N ARG A 168 11.92 -1.84 12.79
CA ARG A 168 12.94 -1.79 11.73
C ARG A 168 13.97 -0.67 11.90
N TYR A 169 13.56 0.48 12.39
CA TYR A 169 14.41 1.66 12.52
C TYR A 169 15.38 1.57 13.70
N ASP A 170 15.15 0.65 14.64
CA ASP A 170 16.13 0.36 15.70
C ASP A 170 17.39 -0.33 15.16
N CYS A 171 17.38 -0.77 13.90
CA CYS A 171 18.46 -1.48 13.24
C CYS A 171 19.16 -0.62 12.19
N ASN A 172 20.45 -0.88 11.94
CA ASN A 172 21.19 -0.26 10.84
C ASN A 172 20.43 -0.37 9.51
N VAL A 173 20.69 0.55 8.58
CA VAL A 173 19.91 0.71 7.34
C VAL A 173 19.87 -0.52 6.44
N ASN A 174 20.76 -1.48 6.62
CA ASN A 174 20.80 -2.73 5.86
C ASN A 174 20.21 -3.94 6.60
N LEU A 175 19.59 -3.78 7.77
CA LEU A 175 19.14 -4.89 8.63
C LEU A 175 17.64 -4.85 8.94
N VAL A 176 16.93 -5.96 8.92
CA VAL A 176 15.54 -6.07 9.42
C VAL A 176 15.49 -6.27 10.93
N CYS A 177 14.38 -5.90 11.57
CA CYS A 177 14.09 -6.32 12.94
C CYS A 177 13.19 -7.56 12.92
N SER A 178 13.75 -8.73 13.21
CA SER A 178 13.05 -10.02 13.09
C SER A 178 13.20 -10.88 14.33
N TYR A 179 12.33 -11.88 14.48
CA TYR A 179 12.41 -12.85 15.58
C TYR A 179 13.73 -13.63 15.54
N GLN A 180 14.36 -13.83 16.69
CA GLN A 180 15.61 -14.61 16.80
C GLN A 180 15.42 -16.07 16.35
N SER A 181 14.28 -16.67 16.69
CA SER A 181 13.92 -18.04 16.37
C SER A 181 12.40 -18.23 16.35
N ASP A 182 11.94 -19.37 15.88
CA ASP A 182 10.51 -19.70 15.78
C ASP A 182 9.79 -19.72 17.14
N SER A 183 10.50 -20.05 18.21
CA SER A 183 9.97 -20.08 19.58
C SER A 183 10.14 -18.75 20.33
N SER A 184 10.91 -17.81 19.79
CA SER A 184 11.23 -16.57 20.51
C SER A 184 10.12 -15.52 20.41
N THR A 185 9.95 -14.74 21.48
CA THR A 185 9.19 -13.48 21.48
C THR A 185 10.09 -12.27 21.29
N SER A 186 11.41 -12.42 21.43
CA SER A 186 12.39 -11.35 21.23
C SER A 186 12.75 -11.19 19.75
N LYS A 187 13.00 -9.94 19.35
CA LYS A 187 13.47 -9.58 18.02
C LYS A 187 14.90 -9.03 18.09
N THR A 188 15.67 -9.29 17.03
CA THR A 188 16.99 -8.72 16.80
C THR A 188 17.17 -8.23 15.38
N CYS A 189 18.15 -7.35 15.22
CA CYS A 189 18.58 -6.89 13.92
C CYS A 189 19.28 -8.02 13.15
N GLN A 190 18.79 -8.33 11.96
CA GLN A 190 19.23 -9.45 11.13
C GLN A 190 19.35 -8.99 9.67
N GLU A 191 20.10 -9.71 8.85
CA GLU A 191 20.09 -9.44 7.41
C GLU A 191 18.70 -9.76 6.82
N PRO A 192 18.21 -8.95 5.85
CA PRO A 192 16.98 -9.24 5.15
C PRO A 192 17.09 -10.56 4.36
N TRP A 193 15.94 -11.17 4.08
CA TRP A 193 15.80 -12.31 3.18
C TRP A 193 16.56 -13.58 3.60
N THR A 194 16.73 -13.77 4.90
CA THR A 194 17.41 -14.91 5.49
C THR A 194 16.46 -16.01 5.96
N LYS A 195 15.18 -15.69 6.20
CA LYS A 195 14.20 -16.64 6.71
C LYS A 195 13.67 -17.56 5.61
N LYS A 196 13.60 -18.86 5.92
CA LYS A 196 13.15 -19.94 5.02
C LYS A 196 11.66 -20.24 5.20
N LEU A 197 11.14 -21.11 4.34
CA LEU A 197 9.74 -21.55 4.38
C LEU A 197 9.35 -22.06 5.78
N ASN A 198 8.20 -21.60 6.28
CA ASN A 198 7.62 -21.85 7.60
C ASN A 198 8.33 -21.25 8.82
N GLU A 199 9.46 -20.58 8.63
CA GLU A 199 10.13 -19.86 9.72
C GLU A 199 9.32 -18.62 10.12
N LYS A 200 9.42 -18.25 11.40
CA LYS A 200 8.73 -17.11 11.97
C LYS A 200 9.32 -15.79 11.46
N CYS A 201 8.44 -14.87 11.10
CA CYS A 201 8.77 -13.56 10.57
C CYS A 201 7.88 -12.47 11.18
N ASP A 202 8.29 -11.21 11.07
CA ASP A 202 7.55 -10.05 11.55
C ASP A 202 6.59 -9.49 10.49
N ASN A 203 5.29 -9.75 10.66
CA ASN A 203 4.22 -9.19 9.82
C ASN A 203 3.53 -7.96 10.44
N SER A 204 4.15 -7.31 11.44
CA SER A 204 3.58 -6.11 12.07
C SER A 204 3.43 -4.97 11.04
N PRO A 205 2.29 -4.24 11.04
CA PRO A 205 2.11 -3.11 10.14
C PRO A 205 3.08 -1.98 10.48
N ASP A 206 3.79 -1.49 9.48
CA ASP A 206 4.67 -0.33 9.55
C ASP A 206 4.48 0.48 8.27
N ALA A 207 3.92 1.69 8.41
CA ALA A 207 3.57 2.55 7.29
C ALA A 207 4.78 3.26 6.66
N GLN A 208 5.95 3.21 7.32
CA GLN A 208 7.18 3.78 6.79
C GLN A 208 8.12 2.71 6.21
N ARG A 209 7.89 1.43 6.57
CA ARG A 209 8.67 0.28 6.08
C ARG A 209 8.49 0.13 4.57
N ILE A 210 9.61 -0.18 3.93
CA ILE A 210 9.63 -0.34 2.49
C ILE A 210 9.08 -1.73 2.12
N PRO A 211 8.12 -1.85 1.17
CA PRO A 211 7.40 -3.09 0.87
C PRO A 211 8.20 -4.29 0.34
N PHE A 212 9.52 -4.28 0.33
CA PHE A 212 10.37 -5.43 -0.05
C PHE A 212 11.45 -5.75 0.98
N PHE A 213 11.53 -4.96 2.05
CA PHE A 213 12.57 -5.08 3.06
C PHE A 213 12.08 -6.02 4.18
N TYR A 214 12.25 -7.32 3.96
CA TYR A 214 11.64 -8.39 4.76
C TYR A 214 12.62 -9.43 5.28
N ASP A 215 12.16 -10.18 6.27
CA ASP A 215 12.84 -11.32 6.85
C ASP A 215 12.92 -12.50 5.86
N CYS A 216 11.84 -12.76 5.13
CA CYS A 216 11.68 -13.95 4.28
C CYS A 216 12.50 -13.88 2.98
N ASP A 217 13.06 -15.02 2.56
CA ASP A 217 13.86 -15.10 1.34
C ASP A 217 13.02 -14.90 0.07
N ILE A 218 13.01 -13.66 -0.39
CA ILE A 218 12.29 -13.26 -1.61
C ILE A 218 12.88 -13.91 -2.88
N GLY A 219 14.14 -14.35 -2.86
CA GLY A 219 14.75 -15.06 -4.00
C GLY A 219 14.20 -16.47 -4.16
N SER A 220 13.64 -17.02 -3.08
CA SER A 220 12.91 -18.29 -3.04
C SER A 220 11.40 -18.09 -3.16
N ASN A 221 10.96 -16.93 -3.63
CA ASN A 221 9.55 -16.53 -3.72
C ASN A 221 8.84 -16.56 -2.35
N LEU A 222 9.50 -16.21 -1.25
CA LEU A 222 8.89 -16.21 0.09
C LEU A 222 8.47 -14.82 0.57
N TYR A 223 7.36 -14.74 1.29
CA TYR A 223 6.89 -13.53 1.95
C TYR A 223 6.35 -13.82 3.36
N CYS A 224 6.24 -12.79 4.20
CA CYS A 224 5.72 -12.96 5.55
C CYS A 224 4.19 -12.96 5.54
N GLY A 225 3.61 -14.16 5.65
CA GLY A 225 2.16 -14.35 5.63
C GLY A 225 1.46 -13.83 6.88
N SER A 226 0.13 -13.81 6.83
CA SER A 226 -0.76 -13.36 7.93
C SER A 226 -0.54 -14.06 9.27
N GLN A 227 0.02 -15.27 9.27
CA GLN A 227 0.32 -16.06 10.45
C GLN A 227 1.70 -15.74 11.07
N GLY A 228 2.42 -14.72 10.56
CA GLY A 228 3.77 -14.39 11.01
C GLY A 228 4.78 -15.47 10.65
N LYS A 229 4.59 -16.13 9.50
CA LYS A 229 5.50 -17.15 8.97
C LYS A 229 5.79 -16.92 7.50
N CYS A 230 6.99 -17.28 7.08
CA CYS A 230 7.39 -17.22 5.68
C CYS A 230 6.64 -18.29 4.89
N VAL A 231 5.94 -17.88 3.84
CA VAL A 231 5.15 -18.75 2.98
C VAL A 231 5.49 -18.48 1.51
N LEU A 232 5.24 -19.46 0.64
CA LEU A 232 5.42 -19.28 -0.80
C LEU A 232 4.44 -18.23 -1.32
N ASN A 233 4.96 -17.33 -2.14
CA ASN A 233 4.18 -16.45 -3.00
C ASN A 233 3.75 -17.23 -4.25
N THR A 234 2.65 -17.98 -4.16
CA THR A 234 2.05 -18.66 -5.31
C THR A 234 0.83 -17.87 -5.79
N PRO A 235 0.88 -17.17 -6.94
CA PRO A 235 -0.26 -16.46 -7.49
C PRO A 235 -1.51 -17.34 -7.57
N SER A 236 -1.37 -18.59 -8.04
CA SER A 236 -2.50 -19.52 -8.26
C SER A 236 -3.20 -20.02 -6.99
N GLY A 237 -2.58 -19.93 -5.82
CA GLY A 237 -3.16 -20.37 -4.55
C GLY A 237 -3.74 -19.24 -3.69
N THR A 238 -3.37 -17.99 -3.97
CA THR A 238 -3.67 -16.83 -3.11
C THR A 238 -4.54 -15.78 -3.77
N CYS A 239 -5.10 -16.01 -4.98
CA CYS A 239 -6.19 -15.19 -5.54
C CYS A 239 -7.47 -15.34 -4.67
N SER A 240 -7.35 -15.09 -3.37
CA SER A 240 -8.46 -15.00 -2.43
C SER A 240 -9.28 -13.81 -2.85
N GLN A 241 -10.58 -14.07 -3.01
CA GLN A 241 -11.53 -13.03 -3.30
C GLN A 241 -11.50 -12.00 -2.19
N CYS A 242 -11.25 -10.76 -2.54
CA CYS A 242 -11.33 -9.63 -1.63
C CYS A 242 -12.44 -8.69 -2.08
N SER A 243 -13.19 -8.19 -1.12
CA SER A 243 -14.25 -7.20 -1.33
C SER A 243 -13.82 -5.78 -0.95
N ASN A 244 -12.69 -5.65 -0.23
CA ASN A 244 -12.11 -4.37 0.17
C ASN A 244 -10.59 -4.48 0.34
N SER A 245 -9.91 -3.33 0.43
CA SER A 245 -8.45 -3.23 0.58
C SER A 245 -7.90 -3.88 1.85
N THR A 246 -8.73 -4.07 2.89
CA THR A 246 -8.33 -4.66 4.17
C THR A 246 -8.62 -6.16 4.27
N ALA A 247 -9.30 -6.75 3.28
CA ALA A 247 -9.62 -8.18 3.27
C ALA A 247 -8.39 -9.06 2.99
N CYS A 248 -7.34 -8.47 2.41
CA CYS A 248 -6.07 -9.15 2.20
C CYS A 248 -5.29 -9.22 3.50
N LYS A 249 -4.99 -10.44 3.93
CA LYS A 249 -4.37 -10.69 5.24
C LYS A 249 -2.83 -10.67 5.20
N GLY A 250 -2.20 -10.71 4.03
CA GLY A 250 -0.75 -10.61 3.91
C GLY A 250 -0.27 -9.17 3.98
N TYR A 251 0.86 -8.95 4.67
CA TYR A 251 1.58 -7.68 4.55
C TYR A 251 2.16 -7.60 3.14
N SER A 252 1.97 -6.46 2.46
CA SER A 252 2.10 -6.24 1.01
C SER A 252 1.00 -6.80 0.13
N ASP A 253 -0.01 -7.51 0.63
CA ASP A 253 -1.12 -7.91 -0.23
C ASP A 253 -2.09 -6.73 -0.40
N SER A 254 -2.20 -6.24 -1.62
CA SER A 254 -3.26 -5.31 -2.00
C SER A 254 -4.43 -6.09 -2.59
N CYS A 255 -5.65 -5.64 -2.32
CA CYS A 255 -6.83 -6.15 -3.03
C CYS A 255 -6.89 -5.51 -4.42
N ILE A 256 -6.64 -6.30 -5.46
CA ILE A 256 -6.52 -5.84 -6.84
C ILE A 256 -7.72 -6.29 -7.64
N CYS A 257 -8.36 -5.40 -8.38
CA CYS A 257 -9.47 -5.78 -9.23
C CYS A 257 -8.95 -6.55 -10.45
N ASN A 258 -9.51 -7.74 -10.72
CA ASN A 258 -9.26 -8.38 -12.02
C ASN A 258 -10.18 -7.71 -13.05
N ASN A 259 -9.66 -6.69 -13.74
CA ASN A 259 -10.40 -5.96 -14.77
C ASN A 259 -10.20 -6.51 -16.18
N ASN A 260 -9.69 -7.73 -16.34
CA ASN A 260 -9.39 -8.35 -17.65
C ASN A 260 -10.60 -8.28 -18.61
N ASN A 261 -10.63 -7.27 -19.49
CA ASN A 261 -11.58 -7.12 -20.60
C ASN A 261 -13.08 -7.14 -20.22
N ILE A 262 -13.43 -6.79 -18.99
CA ILE A 262 -14.84 -6.69 -18.57
C ILE A 262 -15.36 -5.30 -18.96
N ALA A 263 -16.44 -5.25 -19.73
CA ALA A 263 -17.07 -3.99 -20.12
C ALA A 263 -17.51 -3.17 -18.89
N LYS A 264 -17.37 -1.83 -18.95
CA LYS A 264 -17.69 -0.88 -17.88
C LYS A 264 -19.09 -1.05 -17.27
N ASP A 265 -20.03 -1.64 -18.01
CA ASP A 265 -21.43 -1.79 -17.61
C ASP A 265 -21.70 -3.07 -16.81
N THR A 266 -20.85 -4.08 -16.90
CA THR A 266 -20.97 -5.35 -16.13
C THR A 266 -20.46 -5.20 -14.68
N ILE A 267 -19.87 -4.05 -14.38
CA ILE A 267 -19.07 -3.75 -13.19
C ILE A 267 -19.93 -3.60 -11.91
N ASN A 268 -21.24 -3.35 -11.95
CA ASN A 268 -21.97 -2.91 -10.75
C ASN A 268 -22.49 -3.99 -9.77
N ALA A 269 -22.45 -5.29 -10.07
CA ALA A 269 -23.14 -6.29 -9.22
C ALA A 269 -22.23 -7.24 -8.42
N ASN A 270 -21.10 -7.71 -8.98
CA ASN A 270 -20.31 -8.82 -8.40
C ASN A 270 -18.80 -8.56 -8.49
N LYS A 271 -18.32 -7.38 -8.07
CA LYS A 271 -16.89 -7.08 -8.13
C LYS A 271 -16.13 -7.86 -7.07
N VAL A 272 -15.28 -8.77 -7.53
CA VAL A 272 -14.36 -9.55 -6.71
C VAL A 272 -12.95 -9.09 -7.09
N GLY A 273 -12.20 -8.56 -6.12
CA GLY A 273 -10.76 -8.39 -6.26
C GLY A 273 -10.02 -9.68 -5.92
N ILE A 274 -8.72 -9.70 -6.19
CA ILE A 274 -7.77 -10.74 -5.84
C ILE A 274 -6.69 -10.14 -4.95
N CYS A 275 -6.37 -10.79 -3.84
CA CYS A 275 -5.20 -10.42 -3.05
C CYS A 275 -3.92 -10.83 -3.78
N VAL A 276 -3.04 -9.86 -4.07
CA VAL A 276 -1.70 -10.16 -4.58
C VAL A 276 -0.66 -9.24 -3.91
N PRO A 277 0.61 -9.69 -3.78
CA PRO A 277 1.67 -8.86 -3.25
C PRO A 277 1.95 -7.61 -4.11
N GLU A 278 2.25 -6.48 -3.48
CA GLU A 278 2.59 -5.19 -4.10
C GLU A 278 3.93 -5.21 -4.84
N VAL A 279 4.80 -6.19 -4.54
CA VAL A 279 6.13 -6.36 -5.13
C VAL A 279 6.29 -7.73 -5.79
N PHE A 280 7.15 -7.81 -6.81
CA PHE A 280 7.69 -9.07 -7.30
C PHE A 280 8.69 -9.62 -6.30
N ILE A 281 8.39 -10.82 -5.84
CA ILE A 281 9.19 -11.59 -4.90
C ILE A 281 9.88 -12.66 -5.75
N ASP A 282 10.93 -12.24 -6.46
CA ASP A 282 11.73 -13.12 -7.31
C ASP A 282 13.24 -12.82 -7.17
N SER A 283 14.06 -13.67 -7.79
CA SER A 283 15.52 -13.56 -7.72
C SER A 283 16.10 -12.30 -8.41
N SER A 284 15.46 -11.81 -9.48
CA SER A 284 15.88 -10.59 -10.18
C SER A 284 15.64 -9.36 -9.32
N CYS A 285 14.51 -9.33 -8.62
CA CYS A 285 14.15 -8.26 -7.69
C CYS A 285 14.97 -8.34 -6.41
N LYS A 286 15.31 -9.53 -5.91
CA LYS A 286 16.28 -9.68 -4.82
C LYS A 286 17.61 -9.00 -5.11
N SER A 287 18.16 -9.20 -6.31
CA SER A 287 19.40 -8.52 -6.72
C SER A 287 19.23 -7.00 -6.74
N THR A 288 18.15 -6.51 -7.36
CA THR A 288 17.88 -5.07 -7.48
C THR A 288 17.74 -4.38 -6.12
N PHE A 289 17.00 -5.00 -5.19
CA PHE A 289 16.85 -4.50 -3.83
C PHE A 289 18.17 -4.59 -3.06
N GLY A 290 18.94 -5.66 -3.26
CA GLY A 290 20.24 -5.86 -2.61
C GLY A 290 21.23 -4.76 -2.98
N ASP A 291 21.31 -4.42 -4.26
CA ASP A 291 22.16 -3.34 -4.76
C ASP A 291 21.76 -1.98 -4.17
N LEU A 292 20.44 -1.70 -4.08
CA LEU A 292 19.94 -0.48 -3.45
C LEU A 292 20.35 -0.39 -1.98
N ILE A 293 20.12 -1.46 -1.20
CA ILE A 293 20.43 -1.50 0.23
C ILE A 293 21.94 -1.32 0.45
N GLN A 294 22.76 -2.01 -0.34
CA GLN A 294 24.21 -1.90 -0.24
C GLN A 294 24.70 -0.49 -0.59
N CYS A 295 24.11 0.15 -1.61
CA CYS A 295 24.41 1.53 -1.95
C CYS A 295 24.03 2.48 -0.82
N CYS A 296 22.81 2.38 -0.28
CA CYS A 296 22.37 3.24 0.82
C CYS A 296 23.22 3.04 2.09
N ALA A 297 23.62 1.81 2.41
CA ALA A 297 24.53 1.54 3.52
C ALA A 297 25.92 2.16 3.30
N THR A 298 26.45 2.05 2.08
CA THR A 298 27.77 2.62 1.71
C THR A 298 27.80 4.14 1.86
N TYR A 299 26.73 4.83 1.42
CA TYR A 299 26.63 6.29 1.46
C TYR A 299 25.96 6.83 2.72
N SER A 300 25.66 5.99 3.72
CA SER A 300 24.97 6.42 4.93
C SER A 300 23.63 7.13 4.64
N CYS A 301 22.87 6.60 3.68
CA CYS A 301 21.56 7.13 3.33
C CYS A 301 20.46 6.37 4.06
N PRO A 302 19.57 7.03 4.81
CA PRO A 302 18.40 6.37 5.41
C PRO A 302 17.47 5.84 4.32
N MET A 303 16.75 4.77 4.65
CA MET A 303 15.79 4.14 3.77
C MET A 303 14.41 4.15 4.42
N ASN A 304 13.54 5.04 3.94
CA ASN A 304 12.11 5.00 4.20
C ASN A 304 11.37 5.36 2.91
N GLN A 305 10.08 5.03 2.85
CA GLN A 305 9.27 5.24 1.65
C GLN A 305 9.27 6.70 1.16
N GLN A 306 9.33 7.69 2.07
CA GLN A 306 9.29 9.12 1.74
C GLN A 306 10.62 9.61 1.12
N LEU A 307 11.74 9.03 1.53
CA LEU A 307 13.07 9.45 1.10
C LEU A 307 13.53 8.75 -0.18
N LEU A 308 13.08 7.52 -0.43
CA LEU A 308 13.56 6.73 -1.58
C LEU A 308 13.40 7.47 -2.91
N PHE A 309 12.23 8.04 -3.19
CA PHE A 309 11.91 8.70 -4.46
C PHE A 309 12.00 10.22 -4.41
N ASN A 310 12.54 10.79 -3.33
CA ASN A 310 12.79 12.21 -3.30
C ASN A 310 14.12 12.52 -4.00
N GLN A 311 14.09 13.27 -5.11
CA GLN A 311 15.27 13.56 -5.91
C GLN A 311 16.40 14.29 -5.15
N ASP A 312 16.08 14.96 -4.04
CA ASP A 312 17.06 15.65 -3.21
C ASP A 312 17.55 14.82 -2.01
N SER A 313 17.00 13.62 -1.78
CA SER A 313 17.47 12.74 -0.71
C SER A 313 18.84 12.15 -1.01
N CYS A 314 19.56 11.77 0.04
CA CYS A 314 20.82 11.01 -0.10
C CYS A 314 20.62 9.72 -0.90
N ALA A 315 19.54 8.97 -0.63
CA ALA A 315 19.28 7.70 -1.30
C ALA A 315 19.11 7.92 -2.80
N PHE A 316 18.37 8.94 -3.22
CA PHE A 316 18.22 9.23 -4.64
C PHE A 316 19.52 9.78 -5.24
N LYS A 317 20.14 10.80 -4.63
CA LYS A 317 21.38 11.42 -5.16
C LYS A 317 22.52 10.43 -5.37
N ASN A 318 22.70 9.48 -4.45
CA ASN A 318 23.81 8.53 -4.49
C ASN A 318 23.43 7.17 -5.12
N CYS A 319 22.15 6.79 -5.08
CA CYS A 319 21.69 5.45 -5.48
C CYS A 319 20.56 5.47 -6.52
N GLN A 320 20.39 6.58 -7.26
CA GLN A 320 19.33 6.80 -8.26
C GLN A 320 19.10 5.59 -9.16
N GLN A 321 20.17 5.03 -9.74
CA GLN A 321 20.04 3.92 -10.67
C GLN A 321 19.33 2.70 -10.06
N TYR A 322 19.55 2.43 -8.77
CA TYR A 322 18.94 1.30 -8.07
C TYR A 322 17.55 1.65 -7.58
N VAL A 323 17.35 2.88 -7.08
CA VAL A 323 16.03 3.42 -6.73
C VAL A 323 15.08 3.33 -7.93
N CYS A 324 15.54 3.67 -9.12
CA CYS A 324 14.72 3.64 -10.33
C CYS A 324 14.54 2.22 -10.88
N LYS A 325 15.57 1.36 -10.87
CA LYS A 325 15.41 -0.05 -11.26
C LYS A 325 14.43 -0.80 -10.37
N MET A 326 14.39 -0.47 -9.09
CA MET A 326 13.47 -1.05 -8.10
C MET A 326 11.99 -0.88 -8.49
N SER A 327 11.63 0.18 -9.23
CA SER A 327 10.23 0.36 -9.65
C SER A 327 9.72 -0.76 -10.55
N ASN A 328 10.62 -1.41 -11.30
CA ASN A 328 10.30 -2.57 -12.15
C ASN A 328 9.84 -3.78 -11.34
N CYS A 329 10.12 -3.78 -10.03
CA CYS A 329 9.77 -4.81 -9.10
C CYS A 329 8.47 -4.55 -8.35
N PHE A 330 7.71 -3.49 -8.65
CA PHE A 330 6.36 -3.29 -8.11
C PHE A 330 5.30 -3.93 -9.00
N ARG A 331 4.12 -4.25 -8.46
CA ARG A 331 2.92 -4.50 -9.26
C ARG A 331 2.20 -3.18 -9.50
N ALA A 332 1.71 -2.96 -10.71
CA ALA A 332 1.06 -1.70 -11.12
C ALA A 332 -0.26 -1.36 -10.39
N THR A 333 -0.74 -2.26 -9.51
CA THR A 333 -2.14 -2.35 -9.09
C THR A 333 -2.39 -2.14 -7.59
N GLY A 334 -1.39 -1.68 -6.84
CA GLY A 334 -1.51 -1.27 -5.42
C GLY A 334 -1.23 0.22 -5.24
N ALA A 335 -1.53 0.74 -4.04
CA ALA A 335 -1.45 2.16 -3.64
C ALA A 335 -0.48 3.02 -4.49
N TYR A 336 -1.04 3.65 -5.53
CA TYR A 336 -0.34 4.34 -6.64
C TYR A 336 0.69 5.39 -6.22
N ASN A 337 0.73 5.78 -4.94
CA ASN A 337 1.66 6.78 -4.46
C ASN A 337 3.12 6.38 -4.74
N MET A 338 3.55 5.14 -4.47
CA MET A 338 4.94 4.75 -4.76
C MET A 338 5.28 4.76 -6.24
N LEU A 339 4.37 4.32 -7.12
CA LEU A 339 4.58 4.30 -8.57
C LEU A 339 4.61 5.71 -9.16
N ASN A 340 3.71 6.59 -8.70
CA ASN A 340 3.71 8.00 -9.09
C ASN A 340 4.99 8.69 -8.63
N LEU A 341 5.38 8.49 -7.36
CA LEU A 341 6.65 9.01 -6.82
C LEU A 341 7.84 8.50 -7.64
N ALA A 342 7.90 7.20 -7.93
CA ALA A 342 8.96 6.59 -8.73
C ALA A 342 9.01 7.17 -10.15
N GLN A 343 7.88 7.22 -10.86
CA GLN A 343 7.84 7.72 -12.21
C GLN A 343 8.28 9.18 -12.30
N THR A 344 7.77 10.04 -11.41
CA THR A 344 8.16 11.44 -11.48
C THR A 344 9.63 11.65 -11.09
N ALA A 345 10.12 10.91 -10.10
CA ALA A 345 11.51 11.00 -9.68
C ALA A 345 12.46 10.46 -10.76
N CYS A 346 12.10 9.35 -11.40
CA CYS A 346 12.96 8.63 -12.34
C CYS A 346 12.79 9.06 -13.81
N GLY A 347 11.71 9.76 -14.16
CA GLY A 347 11.50 10.30 -15.49
C GLY A 347 11.63 9.23 -16.58
N SER A 348 12.53 9.46 -17.55
CA SER A 348 12.79 8.52 -18.65
C SER A 348 13.46 7.21 -18.24
N THR A 349 14.02 7.13 -17.02
CA THR A 349 14.61 5.88 -16.49
C THR A 349 13.56 4.98 -15.83
N TYR A 350 12.36 5.51 -15.57
CA TYR A 350 11.24 4.72 -15.10
C TYR A 350 10.78 3.78 -16.20
N SER A 351 10.63 2.51 -15.86
CA SER A 351 9.86 1.57 -16.68
C SER A 351 8.60 1.18 -15.94
N LEU A 352 7.48 1.11 -16.69
CA LEU A 352 6.21 0.70 -16.12
C LEU A 352 6.39 -0.70 -15.51
N PRO A 353 6.03 -0.91 -14.24
CA PRO A 353 6.06 -2.23 -13.66
C PRO A 353 5.15 -3.17 -14.45
N LYS A 354 5.51 -4.45 -14.46
CA LYS A 354 4.79 -5.45 -15.23
C LYS A 354 3.35 -5.62 -14.72
N ASP A 355 2.38 -5.68 -15.64
CA ASP A 355 1.00 -6.06 -15.34
C ASP A 355 0.85 -7.58 -15.36
N TYR A 356 0.64 -8.17 -14.18
CA TYR A 356 0.50 -9.62 -14.00
C TYR A 356 -0.88 -10.04 -13.48
N THR A 357 -1.93 -9.24 -13.73
CA THR A 357 -3.31 -9.71 -13.55
C THR A 357 -3.60 -11.01 -14.32
N LYS A 358 -2.82 -11.32 -15.36
CA LYS A 358 -2.89 -12.56 -16.14
C LYS A 358 -2.47 -13.83 -15.40
N GLU A 359 -1.68 -13.73 -14.32
CA GLU A 359 -1.25 -14.91 -13.52
C GLU A 359 -2.30 -15.39 -12.51
N CYS A 360 -3.36 -14.60 -12.30
CA CYS A 360 -4.56 -15.01 -11.56
C CYS A 360 -5.72 -15.25 -12.56
N PRO A 361 -5.80 -16.42 -13.22
CA PRO A 361 -6.94 -16.76 -14.04
C PRO A 361 -8.13 -17.05 -13.11
N PHE A 362 -8.91 -16.02 -12.76
CA PHE A 362 -10.24 -16.25 -12.24
C PHE A 362 -11.22 -16.17 -13.41
N GLU A 363 -11.87 -17.27 -13.77
CA GLU A 363 -13.11 -17.20 -14.52
C GLU A 363 -14.15 -16.60 -13.56
N LEU A 364 -14.61 -15.37 -13.83
CA LEU A 364 -15.86 -14.93 -13.21
C LEU A 364 -16.90 -16.02 -13.48
N PRO A 365 -17.78 -16.35 -12.51
CA PRO A 365 -18.93 -17.17 -12.84
C PRO A 365 -19.56 -16.52 -14.06
N LYS A 366 -19.67 -17.25 -15.17
CA LYS A 366 -20.57 -16.84 -16.25
C LYS A 366 -21.84 -16.42 -15.54
N GLN A 367 -22.33 -15.20 -15.76
CA GLN A 367 -23.69 -14.88 -15.32
C GLN A 367 -24.54 -16.00 -15.90
N SER A 368 -24.92 -16.98 -15.06
CA SER A 368 -25.89 -17.98 -15.46
C SER A 368 -27.09 -17.14 -15.76
N ASP A 369 -27.46 -17.08 -17.05
CA ASP A 369 -28.55 -16.30 -17.62
C ASP A 369 -29.34 -15.63 -16.53
N ARG A 370 -28.91 -14.42 -16.13
CA ARG A 370 -29.59 -13.70 -15.05
C ARG A 370 -31.02 -13.66 -15.55
N PRO A 371 -31.98 -14.36 -14.89
CA PRO A 371 -33.24 -14.68 -15.53
C PRO A 371 -33.78 -13.35 -15.97
N ASN A 372 -33.97 -13.23 -17.30
CA ASN A 372 -34.48 -12.00 -17.88
C ASN A 372 -35.57 -11.54 -16.94
N ASN A 373 -35.52 -10.26 -16.57
CA ASN A 373 -36.65 -9.58 -15.96
C ASN A 373 -37.77 -9.52 -17.02
N SER A 374 -38.23 -10.69 -17.46
CA SER A 374 -39.54 -10.94 -18.00
C SER A 374 -40.43 -10.94 -16.78
N SER A 375 -40.91 -9.74 -16.47
CA SER A 375 -42.17 -9.47 -15.79
C SER A 375 -43.15 -10.64 -15.95
N SER A 376 -43.10 -11.57 -15.00
CA SER A 376 -44.10 -12.61 -14.84
C SER A 376 -44.54 -12.55 -13.39
N MET A 377 -45.44 -11.61 -13.09
CA MET A 377 -46.28 -11.61 -11.89
C MET A 377 -47.26 -12.80 -11.86
N ILE A 378 -47.05 -13.81 -12.70
CA ILE A 378 -47.97 -14.92 -12.88
C ILE A 378 -47.93 -15.90 -11.70
N PRO A 379 -46.77 -16.31 -11.12
CA PRO A 379 -46.79 -17.31 -10.05
C PRO A 379 -47.48 -16.83 -8.77
N SER A 380 -47.30 -15.56 -8.38
CA SER A 380 -47.87 -15.03 -7.14
C SER A 380 -49.38 -14.84 -7.21
N ILE A 381 -49.94 -14.49 -8.39
CA ILE A 381 -51.39 -14.41 -8.58
C ILE A 381 -52.04 -15.79 -8.57
N PHE A 382 -51.41 -16.80 -9.21
CA PHE A 382 -51.94 -18.17 -9.16
C PHE A 382 -51.91 -18.76 -7.75
N PHE A 383 -50.85 -18.55 -6.98
CA PHE A 383 -50.80 -19.01 -5.58
C PHE A 383 -51.84 -18.30 -4.70
N ALA A 384 -52.07 -17.00 -4.87
CA ALA A 384 -53.08 -16.27 -4.11
C ALA A 384 -54.51 -16.75 -4.46
N ILE A 385 -54.82 -16.96 -5.74
CA ILE A 385 -56.13 -17.46 -6.18
C ILE A 385 -56.37 -18.89 -5.67
N PHE A 386 -55.37 -19.77 -5.72
CA PHE A 386 -55.50 -21.14 -5.23
C PHE A 386 -55.73 -21.19 -3.72
N PHE A 387 -55.08 -20.30 -2.96
CA PHE A 387 -55.26 -20.19 -1.50
C PHE A 387 -56.65 -19.71 -1.11
N VAL A 388 -57.19 -18.72 -1.84
CA VAL A 388 -58.56 -18.21 -1.60
C VAL A 388 -59.61 -19.28 -1.95
N LEU A 389 -59.45 -20.01 -3.06
CA LEU A 389 -60.36 -21.08 -3.44
C LEU A 389 -60.35 -22.25 -2.44
N THR A 390 -59.18 -22.64 -1.94
CA THR A 390 -59.10 -23.71 -0.92
C THR A 390 -59.72 -23.28 0.41
N MET A 391 -59.56 -22.01 0.82
CA MET A 391 -60.25 -21.49 2.01
C MET A 391 -61.77 -21.49 1.82
N ILE A 392 -62.30 -21.14 0.64
CA ILE A 392 -63.75 -21.18 0.35
C ILE A 392 -64.30 -22.60 0.36
N ILE A 393 -63.55 -23.60 -0.13
CA ILE A 393 -64.00 -25.01 -0.14
C ILE A 393 -63.95 -25.64 1.27
N LEU A 394 -63.05 -25.16 2.12
CA LEU A 394 -62.89 -25.64 3.51
C LEU A 394 -63.79 -24.90 4.52
N SER A 395 -64.43 -23.80 4.10
CA SER A 395 -65.45 -23.08 4.87
C SER A 395 -66.82 -23.66 4.56
#